data_AF-A0AAV4LGX4-F1
#
_entry.id   AF-A0AAV4LGX4-F1
#
_cell.length_a   1.000
_cell.length_b   1.000
_cell.length_c   1.000
_cell.angle_alpha   90.00
_cell.angle_beta   90.00
_cell.angle_gamma   90.00
#
_symmetry.space_group_name_H-M   'P 1'
#
loop_
_entity.id
_entity.type
_entity.pdbx_description
1 polymer ?
#
loop_
_entity_poly.entity_id
_entity_poly.type
_entity_poly.pdbx_seq_one_letter_code
_entity_poly.pdbx_strand_id
1 'polypeptide(L)'
;MGKAVALDWNAFIDGHVVPKNKKSVYPLLQTALGIHLAFAPTKVLAAGVKASAWANVFSTVLGIADWLCVGVVVFAGATWMFSNRTKALEMLIGGASGYLIIRHAKDIQEWLSQI
;
A
#
# COMPACT_ATOMS: atom_id res chain seq x y z
N MET A 1 5.80 34.28 33.41
CA MET A 1 5.06 33.51 32.39
C MET A 1 5.82 32.22 32.11
N GLY A 2 5.22 31.06 32.37
CA GLY A 2 5.87 29.75 32.17
C GLY A 2 5.93 29.36 30.69
N LYS A 3 7.05 28.80 30.24
CA LYS A 3 7.21 28.31 28.86
C LYS A 3 6.51 26.97 28.70
N ALA A 4 5.58 26.86 27.73
CA ALA A 4 4.98 25.58 27.36
C ALA A 4 6.01 24.71 26.62
N VAL A 5 6.25 23.49 27.08
CA VAL A 5 7.17 22.53 26.47
C VAL A 5 6.45 21.19 26.28
N ALA A 6 6.65 20.54 25.14
CA ALA A 6 6.10 19.21 24.86
C ALA A 6 6.80 18.15 25.73
N LEU A 7 6.01 17.30 26.39
CA LEU A 7 6.50 16.20 27.23
C LEU A 7 6.75 14.94 26.39
N ASP A 8 7.69 14.11 26.83
CA ASP A 8 7.82 12.75 26.30
C ASP A 8 6.69 11.88 26.86
N TRP A 9 5.87 11.31 25.98
CA TRP A 9 4.68 10.54 26.36
C TRP A 9 5.04 9.25 27.11
N ASN A 10 6.13 8.59 26.73
CA ASN A 10 6.52 7.34 27.37
C ASN A 10 7.05 7.60 28.78
N ALA A 11 7.88 8.63 28.95
CA ALA A 11 8.36 9.04 30.27
C ALA A 11 7.21 9.52 31.17
N PHE A 12 6.19 10.16 30.60
CA PHE A 12 5.00 10.61 31.33
C PHE A 12 4.19 9.44 31.89
N ILE A 13 3.99 8.37 31.11
CA ILE A 13 3.29 7.16 31.57
C ILE A 13 4.08 6.46 32.70
N ASP A 14 5.41 6.52 32.64
CA ASP A 14 6.29 6.02 33.71
C ASP A 14 6.36 6.96 34.93
N GLY A 15 5.61 8.06 34.94
CA GLY A 15 5.53 9.01 36.06
C GLY A 15 6.62 10.09 36.08
N HIS A 16 7.44 10.18 35.03
CA HIS A 16 8.52 11.16 34.91
C HIS A 16 8.12 12.34 34.00
N VAL A 17 8.24 13.57 34.52
CA VAL A 17 7.95 14.80 33.75
C VAL A 17 9.23 15.30 33.07
N VAL A 18 9.51 14.76 31.88
CA VAL A 18 10.73 15.09 31.11
C VAL A 18 10.37 15.79 29.79
N PRO A 19 11.08 16.86 29.38
CA PRO A 19 10.85 17.51 28.09
C PRO A 19 11.24 16.59 26.92
N LYS A 20 10.42 16.57 25.87
CA LYS A 20 10.61 15.73 24.68
C LYS A 20 11.88 16.15 23.92
N ASN A 21 12.86 15.25 23.86
CA ASN A 21 14.05 15.46 23.02
C ASN A 21 13.66 15.36 21.54
N LYS A 22 13.92 16.42 20.75
CA LYS A 22 13.65 16.45 19.32
C LYS A 22 14.64 15.53 18.60
N LYS A 23 14.28 14.25 18.43
CA LYS A 23 15.04 13.33 17.59
C LYS A 23 15.08 13.86 16.15
N SER A 24 16.26 13.77 15.53
CA SER A 24 16.53 14.10 14.14
C SER A 24 15.45 13.51 13.22
N VAL A 25 14.79 14.37 12.42
CA VAL A 25 13.72 14.01 11.47
C VAL A 25 14.30 13.48 10.14
N TYR A 26 15.62 13.58 9.96
CA TYR A 26 16.34 13.16 8.76
C TYR A 26 16.08 11.71 8.31
N PRO A 27 16.03 10.67 9.18
CA PRO A 27 15.79 9.30 8.71
C PRO A 27 14.35 9.09 8.22
N LEU A 28 13.36 9.80 8.77
CA LEU A 28 11.95 9.72 8.33
C LEU A 28 11.73 10.45 7.00
N LEU A 29 12.43 11.58 6.81
CA LEU A 29 12.41 12.33 5.57
C LEU A 29 13.11 11.55 4.44
N GLN A 30 14.23 10.87 4.73
CA GLN A 30 14.97 10.07 3.75
C GLN A 30 14.18 8.85 3.24
N THR A 31 13.45 8.16 4.12
CA THR A 31 12.60 7.02 3.70
C THR A 31 11.37 7.48 2.90
N ALA A 32 10.72 8.57 3.31
CA ALA A 32 9.61 9.14 2.58
C ALA A 32 10.03 9.66 1.19
N LEU A 33 11.18 10.31 1.09
CA LEU A 33 11.76 10.79 -0.17
C LEU A 33 12.20 9.65 -1.08
N GLY A 34 12.81 8.59 -0.55
CA GLY A 34 13.21 7.43 -1.34
C GLY A 34 12.03 6.74 -2.04
N ILE A 35 10.91 6.60 -1.32
CA ILE A 35 9.66 6.08 -1.89
C ILE A 35 9.11 7.04 -2.95
N HIS A 36 9.09 8.36 -2.68
CA HIS A 36 8.58 9.33 -3.64
C HIS A 36 9.43 9.46 -4.91
N LEU A 37 10.76 9.35 -4.80
CA LEU A 37 11.69 9.35 -5.94
C LEU A 37 11.59 8.09 -6.78
N ALA A 38 11.38 6.92 -6.16
CA ALA A 38 11.12 5.67 -6.88
C ALA A 38 9.81 5.72 -7.70
N PHE A 39 8.81 6.48 -7.23
CA PHE A 39 7.53 6.70 -7.93
C PHE A 39 7.47 8.01 -8.74
N ALA A 40 8.54 8.82 -8.77
CA ALA A 40 8.59 10.05 -9.56
C ALA A 40 8.61 9.81 -11.09
N PRO A 41 9.40 8.86 -11.65
CA PRO A 41 9.45 8.69 -13.10
C PRO A 41 8.12 8.22 -13.70
N THR A 42 7.31 7.47 -12.96
CA THR A 42 5.96 7.05 -13.40
C THR A 42 4.95 8.19 -13.43
N LYS A 43 5.08 9.20 -12.56
CA LYS A 43 4.15 10.34 -12.51
C LYS A 43 4.41 11.38 -13.60
N VAL A 44 5.68 11.59 -13.98
CA VAL A 44 6.04 12.56 -15.03
C VAL A 44 5.66 12.06 -16.43
N LEU A 45 5.75 10.76 -16.71
CA LEU A 45 5.28 10.19 -17.98
C LEU A 45 3.75 10.20 -18.14
N ALA A 46 2.99 10.36 -17.06
CA ALA A 46 1.52 10.32 -17.08
C ALA A 46 0.86 11.68 -17.40
N ALA A 47 1.58 12.80 -17.25
CA ALA A 47 1.01 14.14 -17.42
C ALA A 47 0.84 14.59 -18.89
N GLY A 48 1.39 13.85 -19.86
CA GLY A 48 1.47 14.28 -21.26
C GLY A 48 0.34 13.83 -22.19
N VAL A 49 -0.52 12.86 -21.83
CA VAL A 49 -1.42 12.21 -22.82
C VAL A 49 -2.84 12.00 -22.28
N LYS A 50 -3.72 12.99 -22.49
CA LYS A 50 -5.07 13.06 -21.91
C LYS A 50 -6.08 11.95 -22.30
N ALA A 51 -5.80 11.10 -23.30
CA ALA A 51 -6.65 9.95 -23.65
C ALA A 51 -5.99 8.59 -23.35
N SER A 52 -4.67 8.51 -23.47
CA SER A 52 -3.89 7.29 -23.19
C SER A 52 -3.50 7.14 -21.72
N ALA A 53 -3.60 8.21 -20.91
CA ALA A 53 -3.25 8.18 -19.49
C ALA A 53 -4.12 7.19 -18.70
N TRP A 54 -5.44 7.14 -18.96
CA TRP A 54 -6.30 6.18 -18.26
C TRP A 54 -5.96 4.73 -18.64
N ALA A 55 -5.74 4.46 -19.94
CA ALA A 55 -5.35 3.13 -20.40
C ALA A 55 -3.99 2.69 -19.82
N ASN A 56 -3.01 3.59 -19.76
CA ASN A 56 -1.69 3.31 -19.16
C ASN A 56 -1.76 3.16 -17.64
N VAL A 57 -2.54 3.97 -16.95
CA VAL A 57 -2.73 3.85 -15.49
C VAL A 57 -3.43 2.53 -15.19
N PHE A 58 -4.47 2.19 -15.94
CA PHE A 58 -5.20 0.94 -15.78
C PHE A 58 -4.31 -0.28 -16.07
N SER A 59 -3.51 -0.25 -17.13
CA SER A 59 -2.56 -1.33 -17.42
C SER A 59 -1.48 -1.46 -16.33
N THR A 60 -1.01 -0.34 -15.78
CA THR A 60 -0.04 -0.34 -14.68
C THR A 60 -0.65 -0.93 -13.41
N VAL A 61 -1.89 -0.57 -13.07
CA VAL A 61 -2.61 -1.11 -11.92
C VAL A 61 -2.86 -2.62 -12.09
N LEU A 62 -3.23 -3.08 -13.28
CA LEU A 62 -3.35 -4.51 -13.58
C LEU A 62 -2.01 -5.23 -13.40
N GLY A 63 -0.89 -4.64 -13.84
CA GLY A 63 0.44 -5.21 -13.62
C GLY A 63 0.82 -5.33 -12.14
N ILE A 64 0.43 -4.34 -11.31
CA ILE A 64 0.62 -4.41 -9.86
C ILE A 64 -0.28 -5.49 -9.25
N ALA A 65 -1.53 -5.62 -9.72
CA ALA A 65 -2.47 -6.64 -9.25
C ALA A 65 -1.97 -8.06 -9.58
N ASP A 66 -1.39 -8.28 -10.76
CA ASP A 66 -0.77 -9.55 -11.15
C ASP A 66 0.38 -9.91 -10.19
N TRP A 67 1.25 -8.95 -9.85
CA TRP A 67 2.32 -9.15 -8.87
C TRP A 67 1.80 -9.41 -7.45
N LEU A 68 0.72 -8.74 -7.04
CA LEU A 68 0.09 -8.94 -5.75
C LEU A 68 -0.56 -10.33 -5.66
N CYS A 69 -1.18 -10.81 -6.74
CA CYS A 69 -1.73 -12.16 -6.84
C CYS A 69 -0.64 -13.22 -6.63
N VAL A 70 0.51 -13.07 -7.31
CA VAL A 70 1.68 -13.95 -7.09
C VAL A 70 2.14 -13.88 -5.63
N GLY A 71 2.19 -12.70 -5.03
CA GLY A 71 2.51 -12.52 -3.62
C GLY A 71 1.56 -13.26 -2.67
N VAL A 72 0.25 -13.20 -2.92
CA VAL A 72 -0.77 -13.92 -2.13
C VAL A 72 -0.61 -15.43 -2.26
N VAL A 73 -0.34 -15.94 -3.46
CA VAL A 73 -0.10 -17.38 -3.68
C VAL A 73 1.13 -17.87 -2.93
N VAL A 74 2.23 -17.11 -2.97
CA VAL A 74 3.46 -17.44 -2.22
C VAL A 74 3.22 -17.42 -0.72
N PHE A 75 2.51 -16.40 -0.22
CA PHE A 75 2.21 -16.28 1.21
C PHE A 75 1.27 -17.37 1.70
N ALA A 76 0.29 -17.76 0.89
CA ALA A 76 -0.58 -18.89 1.18
C ALA A 76 0.21 -20.22 1.21
N GLY A 77 1.15 -20.42 0.28
CA GLY A 77 2.05 -21.57 0.28
C GLY A 77 2.92 -21.64 1.54
N ALA A 78 3.51 -20.51 1.94
CA ALA A 78 4.28 -20.44 3.19
C ALA A 78 3.40 -20.74 4.42
N THR A 79 2.20 -20.14 4.48
CA THR A 79 1.22 -20.35 5.57
C THR A 79 0.78 -21.82 5.65
N TRP A 80 0.68 -22.50 4.50
CA TRP A 80 0.41 -23.93 4.42
C TRP A 80 1.55 -24.77 5.00
N MET A 81 2.81 -24.42 4.70
CA MET A 81 3.99 -25.10 5.24
C MET A 81 4.10 -24.95 6.77
N PHE A 82 3.66 -23.82 7.34
CA PHE A 82 3.56 -23.61 8.79
C PHE A 82 2.33 -24.25 9.45
N SER A 83 1.69 -25.22 8.78
CA SER A 83 0.53 -25.98 9.27
C SER A 83 -0.76 -25.17 9.51
N ASN A 84 -0.83 -23.92 9.06
CA ASN A 84 -2.02 -23.06 9.15
C ASN A 84 -2.91 -23.21 7.90
N ARG A 85 -3.35 -24.45 7.60
CA ARG A 85 -4.04 -24.81 6.35
C ARG A 85 -5.33 -24.03 6.10
N THR A 86 -6.12 -23.77 7.14
CA THR A 86 -7.38 -23.02 7.02
C THR A 86 -7.14 -21.58 6.56
N LYS A 87 -6.11 -20.92 7.10
CA LYS A 87 -5.76 -19.54 6.70
C LYS A 87 -5.13 -19.47 5.32
N ALA A 88 -4.37 -20.48 4.93
CA ALA A 88 -3.86 -20.60 3.56
C ALA A 88 -4.99 -20.72 2.52
N LEU A 89 -6.03 -21.53 2.80
CA LEU A 89 -7.20 -21.65 1.92
C LEU A 89 -8.01 -20.35 1.86
N GLU A 90 -8.23 -19.69 2.99
CA GLU A 90 -8.93 -18.40 3.05
C GLU A 90 -8.22 -17.34 2.20
N MET A 91 -6.88 -17.27 2.30
CA MET A 91 -6.08 -16.36 1.47
C MET A 91 -6.12 -16.72 -0.02
N LEU A 92 -6.10 -18.00 -0.39
CA LEU A 92 -6.20 -18.41 -1.79
C LEU A 92 -7.57 -18.07 -2.39
N ILE A 93 -8.66 -18.36 -1.68
CA ILE A 93 -10.01 -18.10 -2.15
C ILE A 93 -10.27 -16.59 -2.21
N GLY A 94 -9.85 -15.84 -1.19
CA GLY A 94 -9.94 -14.37 -1.17
C GLY A 94 -9.09 -13.71 -2.25
N GLY A 95 -7.86 -14.19 -2.44
CA GLY A 95 -6.96 -13.71 -3.50
C GLY A 95 -7.49 -14.01 -4.91
N ALA A 96 -8.01 -15.22 -5.15
CA ALA A 96 -8.56 -15.63 -6.43
C ALA A 96 -9.84 -14.84 -6.78
N SER A 97 -10.75 -14.67 -5.82
CA SER A 97 -11.99 -13.91 -6.04
C SER A 97 -11.72 -12.42 -6.29
N GLY A 98 -10.82 -11.80 -5.52
CA GLY A 98 -10.42 -10.40 -5.73
C GLY A 98 -9.72 -10.18 -7.08
N TYR A 99 -8.84 -11.11 -7.48
CA TYR A 99 -8.13 -11.02 -8.76
C TYR A 99 -9.06 -11.08 -9.98
N LEU A 100 -10.06 -11.98 -9.94
CA LEU A 100 -11.09 -12.09 -10.98
C LEU A 100 -11.87 -10.79 -11.17
N ILE A 101 -12.27 -10.15 -10.07
CA ILE A 101 -13.00 -8.88 -10.09
C ILE A 101 -12.15 -7.77 -10.72
N ILE A 102 -10.87 -7.65 -10.34
CA ILE A 102 -9.98 -6.61 -10.85
C ILE A 102 -9.74 -6.78 -12.36
N ARG A 103 -9.52 -8.03 -12.82
CA ARG A 103 -9.28 -8.35 -14.23
C ARG A 103 -10.49 -8.02 -15.12
N HIS A 104 -11.70 -8.22 -14.61
CA HIS A 104 -12.96 -7.96 -15.33
C HIS A 104 -13.64 -6.65 -14.94
N ALA A 105 -13.00 -5.78 -14.16
CA ALA A 105 -13.61 -4.53 -13.68
C ALA A 105 -14.09 -3.63 -14.83
N LYS A 106 -13.35 -3.62 -15.95
CA LYS A 106 -13.71 -2.82 -17.13
C LYS A 106 -14.89 -3.42 -17.89
N ASP A 107 -14.92 -4.75 -18.04
CA ASP A 107 -16.04 -5.46 -18.69
C ASP A 107 -17.35 -5.23 -17.91
N ILE A 108 -17.28 -5.23 -16.57
CA ILE A 108 -18.43 -4.96 -15.69
C ILE A 108 -18.90 -3.50 -15.84
N GLN A 109 -17.97 -2.55 -15.96
CA GLN A 109 -18.32 -1.14 -16.18
C GLN A 109 -19.00 -0.93 -17.52
N GLU A 110 -18.49 -1.55 -18.59
CA GLU A 110 -19.07 -1.48 -19.92
C GLU A 110 -20.47 -2.11 -19.96
N TRP A 111 -20.68 -3.24 -19.26
CA TRP A 111 -21.99 -3.87 -19.11
C TRP A 111 -22.99 -2.98 -18.34
N LEU A 112 -22.59 -2.36 -17.23
CA LEU A 112 -23.45 -1.46 -16.45
C LEU A 112 -23.84 -0.20 -17.22
N SER A 113 -22.98 0.28 -18.12
CA SER A 113 -23.27 1.46 -18.95
C SER A 113 -24.25 1.19 -20.09
N GLN A 114 -24.54 -0.08 -20.39
CA GLN A 114 -25.49 -0.49 -21.43
C GLN A 114 -26.92 -0.72 -20.90
N ILE A 115 -27.12 -0.61 -19.59
CA ILE A 115 -28.42 -0.66 -18.90
C ILE A 115 -28.93 0.76 -18.67
#